data_AF-A0A955WKA7-F1
#
_entry.id   AF-A0A955WKA7-F1
#
_cell.length_a   1.000
_cell.length_b   1.000
_cell.length_c   1.000
_cell.angle_alpha   90.00
_cell.angle_beta   90.00
_cell.angle_gamma   90.00
#
_symmetry.space_group_name_H-M   'P 1'
#
loop_
_entity.id
_entity.type
_entity.pdbx_description
1 polymer ?
#
loop_
_entity_poly.entity_id
_entity_poly.type
_entity_poly.pdbx_seq_one_letter_code
_entity_poly.pdbx_strand_id
1 'polypeptide(L)'
;MSSPDTDSRPVILLAFANDREGSNPRYLSLPEERRELLDALEPAVRAGIKVVDEPNATPERLFDLLGTYNDRIIGLHFGGHATGEALALEDRRGRTRLLLHQGLAKRIGGLPNLRWVCLNACGTATQIRAIHKASAVPVIATSAAILDSAAVKFARRFYHALAREASLREAFVQAEAEQLGEAESAAAVRLPDGSIDDGFSRMLRPVQRAGARWPWVLATRAGAEARAEVTLFDPLPEVADAGGPARRLQRLDSRWLWVAIPAASALLVGGALAWWLGRCDPPVPPSDATVFEWLRAEDGLSLDPTLSGAHRPGDMVQLYEASADGQVRRLPRPLPFMWSRDCFPDLSPERTPFIVPTGHSTRLGAERTHALLPAGLPDAKAIAYVEGALGGLQIEALGKGQLAERFSTVCVDAFARALTRGDAPAWYATLVEAIVADALRVEIGWACDASSAERERLTEAFRAALAAHVEGPATVSANDARMTVIEAKGRIVLGWRARENTVVE
;
A
#
# COMPACT_ATOMS: atom_id res chain seq x y z
N MET A 1 31.37 29.18 20.79
CA MET A 1 30.12 29.29 21.59
C MET A 1 29.18 30.14 20.77
N SER A 2 28.31 29.48 19.98
CA SER A 2 27.29 30.18 19.19
C SER A 2 26.21 30.68 20.14
N SER A 3 25.80 31.94 19.99
CA SER A 3 24.77 32.58 20.82
C SER A 3 23.53 31.69 20.91
N PRO A 4 22.88 31.54 22.09
CA PRO A 4 21.60 30.84 22.17
C PRO A 4 20.60 31.55 21.25
N ASP A 5 19.91 30.79 20.40
CA ASP A 5 18.83 31.29 19.55
C ASP A 5 17.76 31.91 20.47
N THR A 6 17.68 33.24 20.50
CA THR A 6 16.73 33.99 21.34
C THR A 6 15.31 34.00 20.76
N ASP A 7 15.12 33.37 19.60
CA ASP A 7 13.82 33.27 18.94
C ASP A 7 12.97 32.18 19.61
N SER A 8 11.95 32.58 20.37
CA SER A 8 11.03 31.65 21.06
C SER A 8 9.80 31.29 20.25
N ARG A 9 9.69 31.78 19.00
CA ARG A 9 8.49 31.60 18.18
C ARG A 9 8.22 30.12 17.88
N PRO A 10 6.95 29.67 17.92
CA PRO A 10 6.56 28.35 17.43
C PRO A 10 6.96 28.17 15.95
N VAL A 11 7.25 26.94 15.56
CA VAL A 11 7.80 26.59 14.26
C VAL A 11 6.88 25.64 13.50
N ILE A 12 6.58 25.98 12.25
CA ILE A 12 6.04 25.05 11.26
C ILE A 12 7.20 24.70 10.32
N LEU A 13 7.54 23.42 10.26
CA LEU A 13 8.58 22.91 9.37
C LEU A 13 7.95 22.38 8.09
N LEU A 14 8.32 22.96 6.95
CA LEU A 14 7.99 22.48 5.62
C LEU A 14 9.23 21.80 5.04
N ALA A 15 9.13 20.50 4.78
CA ALA A 15 10.21 19.72 4.18
C ALA A 15 9.75 19.14 2.84
N PHE A 16 10.51 19.37 1.79
CA PHE A 16 10.24 18.85 0.46
C PHE A 16 11.43 18.03 -0.04
N ALA A 17 11.17 16.95 -0.75
CA ALA A 17 12.22 16.17 -1.40
C ALA A 17 11.80 15.81 -2.82
N ASN A 18 12.57 16.32 -3.78
CA ASN A 18 12.36 16.09 -5.20
C ASN A 18 13.43 15.10 -5.67
N ASP A 19 13.10 13.81 -5.68
CA ASP A 19 14.02 12.81 -6.21
C ASP A 19 14.22 13.04 -7.72
N ARG A 20 15.48 13.18 -8.16
CA ARG A 20 15.82 13.59 -9.53
C ARG A 20 16.36 12.46 -10.41
N GLU A 21 16.51 11.25 -9.86
CA GLU A 21 17.20 10.12 -10.50
C GLU A 21 16.39 8.81 -10.57
N GLY A 22 15.13 8.78 -10.12
CA GLY A 22 14.27 7.60 -10.27
C GLY A 22 13.84 7.33 -11.72
N SER A 23 13.65 6.06 -12.09
CA SER A 23 13.18 5.58 -13.41
C SER A 23 11.75 6.00 -13.79
N ASN A 24 11.18 6.97 -13.08
CA ASN A 24 9.90 7.61 -13.38
C ASN A 24 10.02 9.09 -13.02
N PRO A 25 10.50 9.95 -13.94
CA PRO A 25 10.68 11.37 -13.70
C PRO A 25 9.32 12.08 -13.77
N ARG A 26 8.40 11.74 -12.87
CA ARG A 26 7.21 12.56 -12.66
C ARG A 26 7.65 13.72 -11.80
N TYR A 27 7.89 14.87 -12.46
CA TYR A 27 8.11 16.14 -11.80
C TYR A 27 6.92 16.44 -10.89
N LEU A 28 7.04 16.11 -9.61
CA LEU A 28 6.07 16.54 -8.62
C LEU A 28 6.02 18.06 -8.63
N SER A 29 4.83 18.65 -8.56
CA SER A 29 4.62 20.10 -8.43
C SER A 29 5.04 20.65 -7.05
N LEU A 30 6.08 20.10 -6.42
CA LEU A 30 6.58 20.53 -5.09
C LEU A 30 6.99 22.01 -5.06
N PRO A 31 7.63 22.60 -6.09
CA PRO A 31 7.92 24.04 -6.07
C PRO A 31 6.64 24.89 -6.03
N GLU A 32 5.57 24.43 -6.69
CA GLU A 32 4.27 25.10 -6.67
C GLU A 32 3.59 24.90 -5.31
N GLU A 33 3.53 23.66 -4.81
CA GLU A 33 3.00 23.35 -3.48
C GLU A 33 3.66 24.19 -2.38
N ARG A 34 5.00 24.26 -2.41
CA ARG A 34 5.81 25.08 -1.49
C ARG A 34 5.42 26.55 -1.55
N ARG A 35 5.28 27.11 -2.75
CA ARG A 35 4.88 28.52 -2.92
C ARG A 35 3.48 28.77 -2.34
N GLU A 36 2.51 27.93 -2.70
CA GLU A 36 1.14 28.07 -2.20
C GLU A 36 1.07 27.93 -0.66
N LEU A 37 1.92 27.08 -0.06
CA LEU A 37 2.02 26.93 1.39
C LEU A 37 2.59 28.16 2.07
N LEU A 38 3.66 28.73 1.53
CA LEU A 38 4.26 29.95 2.06
C LEU A 38 3.28 31.12 2.00
N ASP A 39 2.54 31.25 0.90
CA ASP A 39 1.51 32.28 0.73
C ASP A 39 0.34 32.06 1.70
N ALA A 40 -0.13 30.80 1.84
CA ALA A 40 -1.23 30.47 2.75
C ALA A 40 -0.89 30.69 4.24
N LEU A 41 0.38 30.52 4.62
CA LEU A 41 0.88 30.66 5.99
C LEU A 41 1.28 32.11 6.35
N GLU A 42 1.21 33.06 5.43
CA GLU A 42 1.57 34.46 5.66
C GLU A 42 0.82 35.11 6.86
N PRO A 43 -0.49 34.84 7.10
CA PRO A 43 -1.17 35.27 8.32
C PRO A 43 -0.55 34.70 9.61
N ALA A 44 -0.15 33.43 9.61
CA ALA A 44 0.51 32.78 10.74
C ALA A 44 1.88 33.43 11.03
N VAL A 45 2.62 33.79 9.97
CA VAL A 45 3.90 34.50 10.10
C VAL A 45 3.73 35.86 10.75
N ARG A 46 2.72 36.64 10.35
CA ARG A 46 2.39 37.93 10.97
C ARG A 46 1.98 37.79 12.44
N ALA A 47 1.32 36.70 12.80
CA ALA A 47 0.93 36.37 14.16
C ALA A 47 2.08 35.79 15.02
N GLY A 48 3.31 35.74 14.49
CA GLY A 48 4.49 35.37 15.26
C GLY A 48 4.88 33.90 15.17
N ILE A 49 4.39 33.13 14.19
CA ILE A 49 4.85 31.77 13.92
C ILE A 49 5.99 31.81 12.89
N LYS A 50 7.04 31.04 13.14
CA LYS A 50 8.17 30.88 12.22
C LYS A 50 7.88 29.74 11.26
N VAL A 51 7.95 30.02 9.96
CA VAL A 51 7.94 28.97 8.93
C VAL A 51 9.38 28.66 8.55
N VAL A 52 9.78 27.40 8.70
CA VAL A 52 11.09 26.90 8.28
C VAL A 52 10.87 26.08 7.02
N ASP A 53 11.51 26.50 5.94
CA ASP A 53 11.31 25.96 4.61
C ASP A 53 12.59 25.24 4.14
N GLU A 54 12.50 23.92 3.96
CA GLU A 54 13.57 23.05 3.52
C GLU A 54 13.18 22.40 2.17
N PRO A 55 13.60 22.99 1.03
CA PRO A 55 13.13 22.58 -0.29
C PRO A 55 13.78 21.30 -0.86
N ASN A 56 14.92 20.87 -0.30
CA ASN A 56 15.66 19.68 -0.77
C ASN A 56 16.11 18.85 0.45
N ALA A 57 15.14 18.33 1.18
CA ALA A 57 15.33 17.66 2.45
C ALA A 57 16.11 16.36 2.28
N THR A 58 17.25 16.29 2.99
CA THR A 58 17.99 15.04 3.22
C THR A 58 17.63 14.47 4.60
N PRO A 59 17.81 13.15 4.85
CA PRO A 59 17.55 12.58 6.18
C PRO A 59 18.32 13.27 7.31
N GLU A 60 19.60 13.57 7.07
CA GLU A 60 20.43 14.31 8.02
C GLU A 60 19.87 15.71 8.28
N ARG A 61 19.55 16.44 7.20
CA ARG A 61 19.04 17.80 7.31
C ARG A 61 17.70 17.86 8.03
N LEU A 62 16.79 16.94 7.72
CA LEU A 62 15.50 16.83 8.40
C LEU A 62 15.70 16.58 9.90
N PHE A 63 16.56 15.64 10.28
CA PHE A 63 16.83 15.36 11.70
C PHE A 63 17.53 16.51 12.42
N ASP A 64 18.44 17.22 11.76
CA ASP A 64 19.09 18.41 12.30
C ASP A 64 18.07 19.52 12.56
N LEU A 65 17.15 19.77 11.63
CA LEU A 65 16.07 20.75 11.79
C LEU A 65 15.11 20.36 12.92
N LEU A 66 14.69 19.09 12.94
CA LEU A 66 13.87 18.56 14.02
C LEU A 66 14.57 18.71 15.37
N GLY A 67 15.89 18.46 15.43
CA GLY A 67 16.74 18.62 16.62
C GLY A 67 16.92 20.07 17.06
N THR A 68 17.13 20.97 16.11
CA THR A 68 17.38 22.40 16.35
C THR A 68 16.17 23.11 16.93
N TYR A 69 14.98 22.84 16.34
CA TYR A 69 13.76 23.52 16.76
C TYR A 69 12.96 22.74 17.80
N ASN A 70 13.11 21.41 17.87
CA ASN A 70 12.58 20.51 18.90
C ASN A 70 11.23 20.90 19.53
N ASP A 71 11.25 21.54 20.70
CA ASP A 71 10.09 21.95 21.49
C ASP A 71 9.30 23.11 20.87
N ARG A 72 9.86 23.83 19.91
CA ARG A 72 9.17 24.87 19.16
C ARG A 72 8.36 24.31 18.00
N ILE A 73 8.63 23.08 17.55
CA ILE A 73 7.94 22.53 16.37
C ILE A 73 6.50 22.17 16.73
N ILE A 74 5.56 22.90 16.14
CA ILE A 74 4.12 22.69 16.29
C ILE A 74 3.50 21.98 15.09
N GLY A 75 4.10 22.10 13.91
CA GLY A 75 3.60 21.47 12.69
C GLY A 75 4.73 20.97 11.80
N LEU A 76 4.51 19.81 11.18
CA LEU A 76 5.42 19.23 10.19
C LEU A 76 4.67 18.93 8.90
N HIS A 77 5.10 19.51 7.79
CA HIS A 77 4.68 19.14 6.44
C HIS A 77 5.81 18.43 5.72
N PHE A 78 5.51 17.30 5.10
CA PHE A 78 6.39 16.65 4.14
C PHE A 78 5.68 16.53 2.79
N GLY A 79 6.29 17.08 1.74
CA GLY A 79 5.87 16.90 0.34
C GLY A 79 6.93 16.15 -0.45
N GLY A 80 6.55 15.05 -1.11
CA GLY A 80 7.49 14.26 -1.90
C GLY A 80 6.98 12.85 -2.18
N HIS A 81 7.90 11.96 -2.57
CA HIS A 81 7.57 10.55 -2.76
C HIS A 81 7.61 9.77 -1.44
N ALA A 82 6.80 8.73 -1.36
CA ALA A 82 6.87 7.74 -0.31
C ALA A 82 6.79 6.34 -0.92
N THR A 83 7.41 5.39 -0.24
CA THR A 83 7.22 3.96 -0.45
C THR A 83 6.42 3.42 0.72
N GLY A 84 5.95 2.17 0.61
CA GLY A 84 5.17 1.52 1.68
C GLY A 84 5.85 1.50 3.05
N GLU A 85 7.18 1.72 3.14
CA GLU A 85 7.92 1.72 4.41
C GLU A 85 8.80 2.97 4.64
N ALA A 86 8.96 3.86 3.67
CA ALA A 86 9.88 4.98 3.78
C ALA A 86 9.36 6.25 3.12
N LEU A 87 9.84 7.40 3.55
CA LEU A 87 9.79 8.63 2.75
C LEU A 87 11.01 8.65 1.83
N ALA A 88 10.84 9.03 0.58
CA ALA A 88 11.94 9.26 -0.35
C ALA A 88 12.44 10.69 -0.17
N LEU A 89 13.62 10.83 0.45
CA LEU A 89 14.34 12.08 0.62
C LEU A 89 15.47 12.17 -0.40
N GLU A 90 16.21 13.28 -0.38
CA GLU A 90 17.41 13.46 -1.21
C GLU A 90 18.69 13.05 -0.46
N ASP A 91 19.73 12.68 -1.19
CA ASP A 91 21.11 12.71 -0.71
C ASP A 91 21.79 14.03 -1.10
N ARG A 92 23.06 14.22 -0.68
CA ARG A 92 23.82 15.45 -1.00
C ARG A 92 24.06 15.68 -2.49
N ARG A 93 23.73 14.72 -3.35
CA ARG A 93 23.83 14.77 -4.81
C ARG A 93 22.46 14.85 -5.49
N GLY A 94 21.36 14.97 -4.73
CA GLY A 94 20.00 15.04 -5.25
C GLY A 94 19.39 13.68 -5.64
N ARG A 95 19.99 12.57 -5.18
CA ARG A 95 19.53 11.21 -5.48
C ARG A 95 18.59 10.69 -4.40
N THR A 96 17.71 9.75 -4.75
CA THR A 96 16.76 9.17 -3.80
C THR A 96 17.47 8.49 -2.64
N ARG A 97 17.11 8.87 -1.42
CA ARG A 97 17.52 8.22 -0.18
C ARG A 97 16.31 7.97 0.70
N LEU A 98 16.10 6.71 1.04
CA LEU A 98 14.95 6.29 1.83
C LEU A 98 15.14 6.58 3.32
N LEU A 99 14.17 7.26 3.92
CA LEU A 99 14.02 7.41 5.37
C LEU A 99 12.93 6.45 5.86
N LEU A 100 13.35 5.36 6.51
CA LEU A 100 12.43 4.35 7.06
C LEU A 100 11.51 4.95 8.13
N HIS A 101 10.25 4.49 8.13
CA HIS A 101 9.19 4.93 9.04
C HIS A 101 9.57 4.88 10.53
N GLN A 102 10.38 3.90 10.95
CA GLN A 102 10.78 3.74 12.37
C GLN A 102 11.63 4.91 12.87
N GLY A 103 12.58 5.39 12.06
CA GLY A 103 13.46 6.49 12.44
C GLY A 103 12.70 7.81 12.55
N LEU A 104 11.83 8.09 11.58
CA LEU A 104 10.96 9.26 11.57
C LEU A 104 9.99 9.25 12.76
N ALA A 105 9.31 8.12 13.00
CA ALA A 105 8.37 7.97 14.11
C ALA A 105 9.04 8.18 15.48
N LYS A 106 10.23 7.60 15.69
CA LYS A 106 11.00 7.79 16.93
C LYS A 106 11.35 9.26 17.15
N ARG A 107 11.73 9.99 16.09
CA ARG A 107 12.01 11.42 16.21
C ARG A 107 10.74 12.22 16.51
N ILE A 108 9.65 11.96 15.78
CA ILE A 108 8.34 12.61 15.97
C ILE A 108 7.82 12.40 17.40
N GLY A 109 7.95 11.19 17.95
CA GLY A 109 7.56 10.89 19.33
C GLY A 109 8.34 11.65 20.40
N GLY A 110 9.49 12.25 20.04
CA GLY A 110 10.28 13.09 20.93
C GLY A 110 9.97 14.59 20.85
N LEU A 111 9.02 15.03 20.01
CA LEU A 111 8.66 16.44 19.85
C LEU A 111 7.46 16.78 20.77
N PRO A 112 7.68 17.54 21.86
CA PRO A 112 6.67 17.67 22.92
C PRO A 112 5.45 18.49 22.51
N ASN A 113 5.64 19.50 21.64
CA ASN A 113 4.61 20.47 21.26
C ASN A 113 4.06 20.24 19.85
N LEU A 114 4.39 19.12 19.20
CA LEU A 114 3.93 18.82 17.86
C LEU A 114 2.42 18.55 17.86
N ARG A 115 1.69 19.35 17.08
CA ARG A 115 0.22 19.33 16.98
C ARG A 115 -0.28 18.53 15.78
N TRP A 116 0.43 18.55 14.65
CA TRP A 116 0.10 17.72 13.49
C TRP A 116 1.32 17.33 12.66
N VAL A 117 1.15 16.26 11.89
CA VAL A 117 2.05 15.87 10.80
C VAL A 117 1.22 15.74 9.53
N CYS A 118 1.63 16.39 8.44
CA CYS A 118 1.06 16.22 7.11
C CYS A 118 2.09 15.53 6.22
N LEU A 119 1.82 14.29 5.80
CA LEU A 119 2.61 13.53 4.85
C LEU A 119 1.92 13.56 3.49
N ASN A 120 2.15 14.62 2.73
CA ASN A 120 1.61 14.78 1.38
C ASN A 120 2.44 13.98 0.37
N ALA A 121 2.40 12.66 0.53
CA ALA A 121 3.12 11.67 -0.26
C ALA A 121 2.26 10.41 -0.40
N CYS A 122 2.31 9.77 -1.57
CA CYS A 122 1.47 8.60 -1.90
C CYS A 122 1.74 7.40 -0.96
N GLY A 123 0.69 6.82 -0.37
CA GLY A 123 0.77 5.52 0.31
C GLY A 123 1.46 5.54 1.68
N THR A 124 1.07 6.47 2.55
CA THR A 124 1.76 6.77 3.83
C THR A 124 1.19 6.05 5.06
N ALA A 125 0.42 4.97 4.87
CA ALA A 125 -0.26 4.25 5.95
C ALA A 125 0.68 3.63 7.00
N THR A 126 1.87 3.15 6.59
CA THR A 126 2.87 2.59 7.51
C THR A 126 3.53 3.64 8.37
N GLN A 127 3.75 4.83 7.82
CA GLN A 127 4.26 6.00 8.51
C GLN A 127 3.25 6.45 9.57
N ILE A 128 1.93 6.49 9.25
CA ILE A 128 0.87 6.76 10.24
C ILE A 128 0.97 5.78 11.42
N ARG A 129 0.99 4.46 11.16
CA ARG A 129 1.03 3.46 12.25
C ARG A 129 2.30 3.56 13.08
N ALA A 130 3.45 3.81 12.45
CA ALA A 130 4.71 4.00 13.16
C ALA A 130 4.66 5.23 14.06
N ILE A 131 4.16 6.36 13.53
CA ILE A 131 3.98 7.61 14.29
C ILE A 131 3.01 7.40 15.44
N HIS A 132 1.86 6.77 15.23
CA HIS A 132 0.86 6.50 16.28
C HIS A 132 1.34 5.52 17.36
N LYS A 133 2.34 4.68 17.09
CA LYS A 133 3.03 3.88 18.12
C LYS A 133 3.95 4.74 18.99
N ALA A 134 4.50 5.82 18.45
CA ALA A 134 5.47 6.68 19.12
C ALA A 134 4.87 7.97 19.69
N SER A 135 3.71 8.42 19.20
CA SER A 135 3.07 9.69 19.53
C SER A 135 1.55 9.60 19.38
N ALA A 136 0.82 10.50 20.03
CA ALA A 136 -0.62 10.70 19.85
C ALA A 136 -0.94 11.84 18.87
N VAL A 137 0.05 12.34 18.12
CA VAL A 137 -0.13 13.43 17.16
C VAL A 137 -1.05 13.00 16.01
N PRO A 138 -2.08 13.79 15.64
CA PRO A 138 -2.82 13.62 14.40
C PRO A 138 -1.91 13.62 13.17
N VAL A 139 -2.16 12.68 12.25
CA VAL A 139 -1.41 12.56 10.99
C VAL A 139 -2.37 12.70 9.82
N ILE A 140 -2.13 13.70 8.97
CA ILE A 140 -2.76 13.81 7.66
C ILE A 140 -1.86 13.09 6.66
N ALA A 141 -2.41 12.16 5.89
CA ALA A 141 -1.66 11.35 4.94
C ALA A 141 -2.56 10.90 3.80
N THR A 142 -1.99 10.22 2.80
CA THR A 142 -2.77 9.70 1.66
C THR A 142 -2.97 8.19 1.75
N SER A 143 -4.18 7.74 1.43
CA SER A 143 -4.55 6.32 1.38
C SER A 143 -4.36 5.68 0.00
N ALA A 144 -4.18 6.50 -1.04
CA ALA A 144 -4.02 6.09 -2.43
C ALA A 144 -3.04 7.00 -3.18
N ALA A 145 -2.75 6.68 -4.45
CA ALA A 145 -2.01 7.57 -5.32
C ALA A 145 -2.81 8.87 -5.57
N ILE A 146 -2.12 10.01 -5.54
CA ILE A 146 -2.71 11.34 -5.74
C ILE A 146 -2.13 12.01 -6.98
N LEU A 147 -2.92 12.89 -7.61
CA LEU A 147 -2.44 13.76 -8.68
C LEU A 147 -1.70 14.97 -8.07
N ASP A 148 -0.59 15.39 -8.69
CA ASP A 148 0.23 16.49 -8.17
C ASP A 148 -0.54 17.80 -8.04
N SER A 149 -1.38 18.14 -9.02
CA SER A 149 -2.24 19.33 -8.96
C SER A 149 -3.29 19.25 -7.84
N ALA A 150 -3.77 18.04 -7.52
CA ALA A 150 -4.67 17.82 -6.39
C ALA A 150 -3.92 17.97 -5.05
N ALA A 151 -2.64 17.58 -5.00
CA ALA A 151 -1.77 17.75 -3.84
C ALA A 151 -1.55 19.23 -3.51
N VAL A 152 -1.24 20.04 -4.51
CA VAL A 152 -1.09 21.50 -4.39
C VAL A 152 -2.39 22.14 -3.88
N LYS A 153 -3.53 21.82 -4.50
CA LYS A 153 -4.84 22.36 -4.11
C LYS A 153 -5.23 22.00 -2.68
N PHE A 154 -5.09 20.72 -2.32
CA PHE A 154 -5.34 20.26 -0.96
C PHE A 154 -4.49 21.07 0.04
N ALA A 155 -3.19 21.12 -0.18
CA ALA A 155 -2.26 21.72 0.76
C ALA A 155 -2.52 23.22 0.90
N ARG A 156 -2.73 23.94 -0.21
CA ARG A 156 -3.13 25.36 -0.21
C ARG A 156 -4.37 25.60 0.66
N ARG A 157 -5.44 24.85 0.44
CA ARG A 157 -6.73 25.06 1.14
C ARG A 157 -6.64 24.73 2.62
N PHE A 158 -6.01 23.59 2.92
CA PHE A 158 -5.80 23.16 4.30
C PHE A 158 -5.05 24.25 5.09
N TYR A 159 -3.90 24.72 4.59
CA TYR A 159 -3.13 25.74 5.30
C TYR A 159 -3.81 27.12 5.31
N HIS A 160 -4.58 27.45 4.28
CA HIS A 160 -5.35 28.69 4.21
C HIS A 160 -6.46 28.75 5.27
N ALA A 161 -7.14 27.62 5.52
CA ALA A 161 -8.12 27.48 6.59
C ALA A 161 -7.44 27.47 7.96
N LEU A 162 -6.36 26.69 8.12
CA LEU A 162 -5.62 26.59 9.37
C LEU A 162 -5.01 27.93 9.82
N ALA A 163 -4.52 28.74 8.88
CA ALA A 163 -4.01 30.09 9.15
C ALA A 163 -5.11 31.12 9.48
N ARG A 164 -6.39 30.76 9.28
CA ARG A 164 -7.58 31.57 9.64
C ARG A 164 -8.33 30.98 10.84
N GLU A 165 -7.59 30.45 11.79
CA GLU A 165 -8.11 30.01 13.10
C GLU A 165 -9.02 28.77 13.05
N ALA A 166 -9.15 28.11 11.89
CA ALA A 166 -9.82 26.82 11.84
C ALA A 166 -9.03 25.75 12.62
N SER A 167 -9.73 24.82 13.26
CA SER A 167 -9.10 23.63 13.84
C SER A 167 -8.49 22.73 12.75
N LEU A 168 -7.59 21.80 13.12
CA LEU A 168 -7.05 20.84 12.16
C LEU A 168 -8.15 20.03 11.45
N ARG A 169 -9.18 19.61 12.19
CA ARG A 169 -10.34 18.90 11.63
C ARG A 169 -11.14 19.80 10.70
N GLU A 170 -11.44 21.03 11.10
CA GLU A 170 -12.19 21.96 10.27
C GLU A 170 -11.44 22.31 8.99
N ALA A 171 -10.15 22.60 9.08
CA ALA A 171 -9.30 22.88 7.93
C ALA A 171 -9.24 21.70 6.95
N PHE A 172 -9.20 20.47 7.48
CA PHE A 172 -9.24 19.25 6.68
C PHE A 172 -10.58 19.08 5.95
N VAL A 173 -11.70 19.25 6.67
CA VAL A 173 -13.06 19.14 6.12
C VAL A 173 -13.35 20.24 5.10
N GLN A 174 -12.88 21.47 5.33
CA GLN A 174 -13.00 22.57 4.36
C GLN A 174 -12.22 22.28 3.07
N ALA A 175 -10.98 21.79 3.19
CA ALA A 175 -10.19 21.40 2.03
C ALA A 175 -10.85 20.26 1.23
N GLU A 176 -11.51 19.31 1.91
CA GLU A 176 -12.32 18.26 1.28
C GLU A 176 -13.51 18.85 0.53
N ALA A 177 -14.32 19.65 1.21
CA ALA A 177 -15.53 20.24 0.64
C ALA A 177 -15.25 21.10 -0.60
N GLU A 178 -14.23 21.96 -0.53
CA GLU A 178 -13.84 22.79 -1.69
C GLU A 178 -13.29 21.96 -2.86
N GLN A 179 -12.62 20.84 -2.59
CA GLN A 179 -12.07 19.99 -3.64
C GLN A 179 -13.12 19.16 -4.34
N LEU A 180 -14.09 18.65 -3.57
CA LEU A 180 -15.26 17.98 -4.13
C LEU A 180 -16.15 18.97 -4.88
N GLY A 181 -16.40 20.16 -4.31
CA GLY A 181 -17.23 21.20 -4.92
C GLY A 181 -16.66 21.77 -6.22
N GLU A 182 -15.34 21.93 -6.35
CA GLU A 182 -14.71 22.28 -7.63
C GLU A 182 -14.81 21.16 -8.66
N ALA A 183 -14.68 19.89 -8.25
CA ALA A 183 -14.83 18.76 -9.16
C ALA A 183 -16.26 18.67 -9.72
N GLU A 184 -17.27 18.97 -8.90
CA GLU A 184 -18.68 19.05 -9.28
C GLU A 184 -18.97 20.30 -10.15
N SER A 185 -18.42 21.46 -9.79
CA SER A 185 -18.62 22.71 -10.54
C SER A 185 -17.93 22.71 -11.90
N ALA A 186 -16.74 22.11 -11.99
CA ALA A 186 -16.03 21.90 -13.26
C ALA A 186 -16.74 20.89 -14.16
N ALA A 187 -17.56 19.99 -13.59
CA ALA A 187 -18.46 19.12 -14.34
C ALA A 187 -19.72 19.86 -14.85
N ALA A 188 -20.04 21.04 -14.29
CA ALA A 188 -21.31 21.74 -14.50
C ALA A 188 -21.23 23.00 -15.37
N VAL A 189 -20.11 23.27 -16.05
CA VAL A 189 -19.96 24.46 -16.91
C VAL A 189 -20.93 24.39 -18.11
N ARG A 190 -22.00 25.20 -18.05
CA ARG A 190 -22.92 25.46 -19.16
C ARG A 190 -22.51 26.73 -19.90
N LEU A 191 -22.40 26.66 -21.23
CA LEU A 191 -22.19 27.81 -22.09
C LEU A 191 -23.46 28.68 -22.18
N PRO A 192 -23.37 29.96 -22.60
CA PRO A 192 -24.51 30.88 -22.69
C PRO A 192 -25.66 30.41 -23.59
N ASP A 193 -25.40 29.46 -24.49
CA ASP A 193 -26.38 28.82 -25.38
C ASP A 193 -27.03 27.55 -24.79
N GLY A 194 -26.70 27.21 -23.54
CA GLY A 194 -27.21 26.02 -22.85
C GLY A 194 -26.49 24.72 -23.18
N SER A 195 -25.49 24.73 -24.06
CA SER A 195 -24.66 23.56 -24.38
C SER A 195 -23.55 23.35 -23.33
N ILE A 196 -23.07 22.11 -23.20
CA ILE A 196 -21.97 21.75 -22.30
C ILE A 196 -20.67 21.86 -23.10
N ASP A 197 -19.69 22.65 -22.63
CA ASP A 197 -18.36 22.71 -23.26
C ASP A 197 -17.65 21.36 -23.15
N ASP A 198 -17.49 20.70 -24.28
CA ASP A 198 -16.97 19.35 -24.39
C ASP A 198 -15.42 19.30 -24.45
N GLY A 199 -14.77 20.45 -24.65
CA GLY A 199 -13.31 20.58 -24.69
C GLY A 199 -12.69 20.51 -23.29
N PHE A 200 -13.22 21.29 -22.35
CA PHE A 200 -12.79 21.28 -20.95
C PHE A 200 -13.20 19.97 -20.25
N SER A 201 -14.40 19.45 -20.57
CA SER A 201 -14.88 18.14 -20.08
C SER A 201 -14.01 16.97 -20.54
N ARG A 202 -13.39 16.99 -21.73
CA ARG A 202 -12.46 15.94 -22.16
C ARG A 202 -11.15 15.93 -21.36
N MET A 203 -10.68 17.11 -20.94
CA MET A 203 -9.46 17.25 -20.13
C MET A 203 -9.64 16.75 -18.69
N LEU A 204 -10.86 16.82 -18.15
CA LEU A 204 -11.20 16.39 -16.79
C LEU A 204 -11.74 14.94 -16.68
N ARG A 205 -12.02 14.27 -17.80
CA ARG A 205 -12.49 12.87 -17.82
C ARG A 205 -11.59 11.86 -17.07
N PRO A 206 -10.26 11.98 -17.04
CA PRO A 206 -9.42 11.12 -16.19
C PRO A 206 -9.67 11.34 -14.68
N VAL A 207 -9.96 12.58 -14.27
CA VAL A 207 -10.26 12.96 -12.88
C VAL A 207 -11.65 12.49 -12.46
N GLN A 208 -12.63 12.54 -13.36
CA GLN A 208 -14.01 12.11 -13.09
C GLN A 208 -14.20 10.58 -13.15
N ARG A 209 -13.40 9.85 -13.94
CA ARG A 209 -13.49 8.38 -14.06
C ARG A 209 -12.84 7.62 -12.91
N ALA A 210 -11.92 8.24 -12.16
CA ALA A 210 -11.36 7.71 -10.92
C ALA A 210 -12.35 7.82 -9.72
N GLY A 211 -13.50 8.48 -9.92
CA GLY A 211 -14.30 9.01 -8.84
C GLY A 211 -13.58 10.18 -8.17
N ALA A 212 -14.32 11.23 -7.83
CA ALA A 212 -13.87 12.25 -6.91
C ALA A 212 -13.72 11.63 -5.51
N ARG A 213 -12.76 10.71 -5.32
CA ARG A 213 -12.42 10.17 -4.00
C ARG A 213 -11.30 11.02 -3.45
N TRP A 214 -11.65 11.79 -2.43
CA TRP A 214 -10.74 12.40 -1.48
C TRP A 214 -9.75 11.33 -0.95
N PRO A 215 -8.46 11.39 -1.34
CA PRO A 215 -7.47 10.38 -0.99
C PRO A 215 -6.77 10.67 0.34
N TRP A 216 -6.97 11.87 0.90
CA TRP A 216 -6.39 12.23 2.19
C TRP A 216 -7.20 11.62 3.33
N VAL A 217 -6.50 11.24 4.39
CA VAL A 217 -7.09 10.78 5.65
C VAL A 217 -6.50 11.61 6.77
N LEU A 218 -7.36 12.08 7.69
CA LEU A 218 -6.96 12.61 8.98
C LEU A 218 -6.99 11.47 9.98
N ALA A 219 -5.84 10.87 10.24
CA ALA A 219 -5.70 9.76 11.17
C ALA A 219 -5.42 10.26 12.58
N THR A 220 -6.20 9.79 13.54
CA THR A 220 -5.95 10.01 14.98
C THR A 220 -5.71 8.68 15.67
N ARG A 221 -4.87 8.67 16.71
CA ARG A 221 -4.76 7.52 17.60
C ARG A 221 -6.03 7.42 18.45
N ALA A 222 -6.53 6.20 18.68
CA ALA A 222 -7.65 5.98 19.58
C ALA A 222 -7.42 6.64 20.94
N GLY A 223 -8.38 7.44 21.40
CA GLY A 223 -8.31 8.21 22.65
C GLY A 223 -7.51 9.51 22.55
N ALA A 224 -7.16 9.96 21.35
CA ALA A 224 -6.46 11.23 21.09
C ALA A 224 -7.21 12.11 20.07
N GLU A 225 -8.49 11.85 19.82
CA GLU A 225 -9.31 12.52 18.81
C GLU A 225 -9.42 14.02 19.06
N ALA A 226 -9.47 14.44 20.32
CA ALA A 226 -9.50 15.85 20.72
C ALA A 226 -8.27 16.64 20.26
N ARG A 227 -7.14 15.97 19.95
CA ARG A 227 -5.96 16.65 19.40
C ARG A 227 -6.17 17.16 17.97
N ALA A 228 -7.20 16.68 17.26
CA ALA A 228 -7.57 17.21 15.96
C ALA A 228 -8.41 18.51 16.05
N GLU A 229 -8.85 18.91 17.24
CA GLU A 229 -9.59 20.17 17.46
C GLU A 229 -8.67 21.35 17.77
N VAL A 230 -7.36 21.11 17.83
CA VAL A 230 -6.34 22.13 18.10
C VAL A 230 -6.26 23.12 16.94
N THR A 231 -6.15 24.41 17.26
CA THR A 231 -5.88 25.47 16.29
C THR A 231 -4.39 25.79 16.22
N LEU A 232 -4.00 26.53 15.17
CA LEU A 232 -2.64 27.01 14.99
C LEU A 232 -2.22 28.03 16.07
N PHE A 233 -3.17 28.74 16.68
CA PHE A 233 -2.92 29.82 17.63
C PHE A 233 -3.17 29.46 19.09
N ASP A 234 -3.56 28.21 19.40
CA ASP A 234 -3.68 27.76 20.78
C ASP A 234 -2.36 28.02 21.54
N PRO A 235 -2.39 28.41 22.82
CA PRO A 235 -1.18 28.59 23.61
C PRO A 235 -0.39 27.27 23.71
N LEU A 236 0.93 27.35 23.67
CA LEU A 236 1.75 26.19 24.02
C LEU A 236 1.49 25.86 25.50
N PRO A 237 1.39 24.58 25.87
CA PRO A 237 1.29 24.23 27.29
C PRO A 237 2.48 24.84 28.03
N GLU A 238 2.21 25.50 29.15
CA GLU A 238 3.29 25.93 30.05
C GLU A 238 4.14 24.70 30.36
N VAL A 239 5.46 24.84 30.23
CA VAL A 239 6.40 23.79 30.61
C VAL A 239 6.19 23.55 32.09
N ALA A 240 5.38 22.56 32.45
CA ALA A 240 5.21 22.13 33.82
C ALA A 240 6.60 21.78 34.33
N ASP A 241 7.02 22.51 35.35
CA ASP A 241 8.29 22.35 36.03
C ASP A 241 8.46 20.87 36.36
N ALA A 242 9.33 20.18 35.61
CA ALA A 242 9.51 18.75 35.68
C ALA A 242 10.30 18.39 36.94
N GLY A 243 9.69 18.62 38.11
CA GLY A 243 10.10 18.13 39.42
C GLY A 243 9.84 16.63 39.56
N GLY A 244 10.47 15.83 38.69
CA GLY A 244 10.64 14.38 38.86
C GLY A 244 12.14 14.08 38.83
N PRO A 245 12.66 13.15 39.65
CA PRO A 245 14.07 13.13 40.00
C PRO A 245 14.92 12.91 38.74
N ALA A 246 15.71 13.93 38.40
CA ALA A 246 16.77 13.84 37.42
C ALA A 246 17.67 12.67 37.83
N ARG A 247 17.57 11.55 37.11
CA ARG A 247 18.60 10.50 37.16
C ARG A 247 19.88 11.12 36.63
N ARG A 248 20.69 11.61 37.58
CA ARG A 248 22.05 12.08 37.41
C ARG A 248 22.83 10.94 36.75
N LEU A 249 23.01 11.02 35.42
CA LEU A 249 23.98 10.20 34.71
C LEU A 249 25.35 10.55 35.30
N GLN A 250 25.82 9.67 36.18
CA GLN A 250 27.20 9.71 36.66
C GLN A 250 28.11 9.59 35.45
N ARG A 251 28.95 10.61 35.24
CA ARG A 251 30.15 10.48 34.43
C ARG A 251 31.00 9.38 35.07
N LEU A 252 31.03 8.22 34.44
CA LEU A 252 31.99 7.19 34.78
C LEU A 252 33.32 7.56 34.12
N ASP A 253 34.32 7.69 34.97
CA ASP A 253 35.68 8.10 34.63
C ASP A 253 36.34 7.02 33.75
N SER A 254 36.69 7.43 32.54
CA SER A 254 37.21 6.62 31.46
C SER A 254 38.71 6.37 31.67
N ARG A 255 39.07 5.24 32.29
CA ARG A 255 40.50 4.82 32.36
C ARG A 255 40.80 3.32 32.43
N TRP A 256 39.82 2.41 32.39
CA TRP A 256 40.07 0.95 32.51
C TRP A 256 39.45 0.05 31.42
N LEU A 257 38.83 0.60 30.38
CA LEU A 257 38.08 -0.19 29.37
C LEU A 257 38.89 -0.65 28.13
N TRP A 258 40.21 -0.44 28.07
CA TRP A 258 41.00 -0.71 26.86
C TRP A 258 41.79 -2.03 26.81
N VAL A 259 41.67 -2.94 27.79
CA VAL A 259 42.47 -4.18 27.79
C VAL A 259 41.67 -5.49 27.81
N ALA A 260 40.36 -5.49 28.11
CA ALA A 260 39.59 -6.73 28.29
C ALA A 260 38.63 -7.12 27.14
N ILE A 261 38.56 -6.34 26.04
CA ILE A 261 37.59 -6.57 24.95
C ILE A 261 38.09 -7.46 23.80
N PRO A 262 39.40 -7.64 23.49
CA PRO A 262 39.76 -8.47 22.32
C PRO A 262 39.62 -9.99 22.54
N ALA A 263 39.56 -10.48 23.78
CA ALA A 263 39.65 -11.92 24.06
C ALA A 263 38.28 -12.64 24.17
N ALA A 264 37.18 -11.94 24.49
CA ALA A 264 35.86 -12.57 24.65
C ALA A 264 35.06 -12.71 23.33
N SER A 265 35.41 -11.92 22.30
CA SER A 265 34.70 -11.88 21.02
C SER A 265 35.05 -13.05 20.09
N ALA A 266 36.22 -13.69 20.27
CA ALA A 266 36.65 -14.80 19.43
C ALA A 266 35.99 -16.15 19.80
N LEU A 267 35.63 -16.35 21.07
CA LEU A 267 35.02 -17.61 21.54
C LEU A 267 33.49 -17.65 21.35
N LEU A 268 32.80 -16.50 21.37
CA LEU A 268 31.35 -16.42 21.14
C LEU A 268 30.98 -16.56 19.65
N VAL A 269 31.82 -16.08 18.74
CA VAL A 269 31.58 -16.24 17.28
C VAL A 269 31.88 -17.67 16.81
N GLY A 270 32.92 -18.32 17.35
CA GLY A 270 33.23 -19.72 17.03
C GLY A 270 32.17 -20.72 17.53
N GLY A 271 31.64 -20.49 18.73
CA GLY A 271 30.58 -21.34 19.31
C GLY A 271 29.22 -21.18 18.63
N ALA A 272 28.84 -19.96 18.24
CA ALA A 272 27.57 -19.70 17.55
C ALA A 272 27.56 -20.22 16.10
N LEU A 273 28.70 -20.17 15.40
CA LEU A 273 28.83 -20.70 14.04
C LEU A 273 28.79 -22.24 14.04
N ALA A 274 29.41 -22.90 15.01
CA ALA A 274 29.33 -24.35 15.21
C ALA A 274 27.94 -24.83 15.67
N TRP A 275 27.23 -24.01 16.46
CA TRP A 275 25.87 -24.28 16.91
C TRP A 275 24.82 -24.11 15.79
N TRP A 276 25.03 -23.17 14.87
CA TRP A 276 24.15 -22.95 13.71
C TRP A 276 24.33 -23.98 12.59
N LEU A 277 25.53 -24.54 12.44
CA LEU A 277 25.81 -25.57 11.42
C LEU A 277 25.19 -26.95 11.72
N GLY A 278 24.71 -27.19 12.95
CA GLY A 278 24.36 -28.52 13.46
C GLY A 278 22.88 -28.80 13.77
N ARG A 279 21.92 -27.87 13.57
CA ARG A 279 20.49 -28.16 13.79
C ARG A 279 19.70 -28.28 12.49
N CYS A 280 18.97 -29.39 12.40
CA CYS A 280 17.95 -29.71 11.40
C CYS A 280 16.53 -29.45 11.93
N ASP A 281 16.35 -28.46 12.80
CA ASP A 281 14.99 -28.09 13.24
C ASP A 281 14.40 -27.17 12.16
N PRO A 282 13.26 -27.52 11.53
CA PRO A 282 12.64 -26.65 10.55
C PRO A 282 12.23 -25.34 11.20
N PRO A 283 12.40 -24.18 10.53
CA PRO A 283 11.82 -22.94 11.00
C PRO A 283 10.30 -23.12 11.15
N VAL A 284 9.70 -22.55 12.19
CA VAL A 284 8.25 -22.55 12.36
C VAL A 284 7.64 -21.81 11.16
N PRO A 285 6.81 -22.48 10.32
CA PRO A 285 6.27 -21.83 9.14
C PRO A 285 5.37 -20.66 9.56
N PRO A 286 5.41 -19.53 8.84
CA PRO A 286 4.52 -18.41 9.09
C PRO A 286 3.07 -18.82 8.79
N SER A 287 2.12 -18.35 9.60
CA SER A 287 0.70 -18.67 9.41
C SER A 287 0.15 -18.14 8.08
N ASP A 288 -0.57 -18.99 7.33
CA ASP A 288 -1.28 -18.76 6.06
C ASP A 288 -2.32 -17.62 6.11
N ALA A 289 -2.60 -17.14 7.32
CA ALA A 289 -3.77 -16.37 7.72
C ALA A 289 -3.81 -14.93 7.20
N THR A 290 -2.94 -14.51 6.30
CA THR A 290 -2.84 -13.07 6.08
C THR A 290 -3.48 -12.65 4.77
N VAL A 291 -2.79 -12.67 3.62
CA VAL A 291 -3.36 -12.06 2.38
C VAL A 291 -4.75 -12.59 2.02
N PHE A 292 -5.03 -13.89 2.17
CA PHE A 292 -6.35 -14.46 1.86
C PHE A 292 -7.43 -14.20 2.92
N GLU A 293 -7.08 -13.91 4.17
CA GLU A 293 -8.07 -13.47 5.16
C GLU A 293 -8.51 -12.05 4.86
N TRP A 294 -7.59 -11.18 4.46
CA TRP A 294 -7.97 -9.86 3.96
C TRP A 294 -8.81 -9.96 2.69
N LEU A 295 -8.39 -10.77 1.71
CA LEU A 295 -9.17 -10.96 0.48
C LEU A 295 -10.58 -11.49 0.79
N ARG A 296 -10.75 -12.32 1.83
CA ARG A 296 -12.07 -12.76 2.32
C ARG A 296 -12.87 -11.68 3.02
N ALA A 297 -12.20 -10.77 3.73
CA ALA A 297 -12.83 -9.68 4.46
C ALA A 297 -13.22 -8.51 3.55
N GLU A 298 -12.68 -8.44 2.34
CA GLU A 298 -13.02 -7.43 1.34
C GLU A 298 -14.40 -7.70 0.72
N ASP A 299 -15.30 -6.74 0.84
CA ASP A 299 -16.67 -6.87 0.34
C ASP A 299 -16.70 -7.11 -1.19
N GLY A 300 -17.47 -8.13 -1.59
CA GLY A 300 -17.74 -8.47 -2.98
C GLY A 300 -16.60 -9.18 -3.73
N LEU A 301 -15.53 -9.60 -3.05
CA LEU A 301 -14.46 -10.42 -3.66
C LEU A 301 -14.76 -11.93 -3.49
N SER A 302 -14.69 -12.68 -4.58
CA SER A 302 -14.74 -14.15 -4.58
C SER A 302 -13.33 -14.72 -4.68
N LEU A 303 -12.95 -15.61 -3.77
CA LEU A 303 -11.64 -16.27 -3.84
C LEU A 303 -11.60 -17.38 -4.89
N ASP A 304 -10.45 -17.55 -5.54
CA ASP A 304 -10.16 -18.77 -6.30
C ASP A 304 -9.37 -19.74 -5.40
N PRO A 305 -9.99 -20.82 -4.90
CA PRO A 305 -9.30 -21.78 -4.03
C PRO A 305 -8.27 -22.63 -4.79
N THR A 306 -8.34 -22.67 -6.13
CA THR A 306 -7.45 -23.46 -6.98
C THR A 306 -6.24 -22.64 -7.48
N LEU A 307 -6.24 -21.33 -7.22
CA LEU A 307 -5.27 -20.37 -7.75
C LEU A 307 -5.08 -20.55 -9.26
N SER A 308 -6.16 -20.84 -9.98
CA SER A 308 -6.10 -21.10 -11.41
C SER A 308 -5.87 -19.81 -12.19
N GLY A 309 -5.34 -19.91 -13.41
CA GLY A 309 -5.31 -18.80 -14.36
C GLY A 309 -6.66 -18.52 -15.05
N ALA A 310 -7.71 -19.29 -14.75
CA ALA A 310 -8.88 -19.43 -15.62
C ALA A 310 -9.76 -18.17 -15.64
N HIS A 311 -9.93 -17.47 -14.53
CA HIS A 311 -10.90 -16.38 -14.40
C HIS A 311 -10.29 -14.99 -14.68
N ARG A 312 -10.71 -14.35 -15.77
CA ARG A 312 -10.21 -13.05 -16.23
C ARG A 312 -11.29 -11.98 -16.17
N PRO A 313 -10.93 -10.71 -15.91
CA PRO A 313 -11.84 -9.60 -16.18
C PRO A 313 -12.33 -9.68 -17.62
N GLY A 314 -13.65 -9.56 -17.81
CA GLY A 314 -14.35 -9.73 -19.09
C GLY A 314 -14.90 -11.13 -19.32
N ASP A 315 -14.47 -12.13 -18.55
CA ASP A 315 -15.10 -13.45 -18.58
C ASP A 315 -16.52 -13.37 -18.01
N MET A 316 -17.38 -14.23 -18.53
CA MET A 316 -18.75 -14.38 -18.07
C MET A 316 -18.89 -15.70 -17.37
N VAL A 317 -19.43 -15.64 -16.17
CA VAL A 317 -19.66 -16.82 -15.34
C VAL A 317 -21.14 -16.99 -15.07
N GLN A 318 -21.57 -18.24 -15.08
CA GLN A 318 -22.89 -18.64 -14.64
C GLN A 318 -22.87 -18.81 -13.13
N LEU A 319 -23.80 -18.15 -12.45
CA LEU A 319 -23.97 -18.16 -11.00
C LEU A 319 -25.11 -19.09 -10.55
N TYR A 320 -26.06 -19.38 -11.43
CA TYR A 320 -27.24 -20.17 -11.12
C TYR A 320 -27.54 -21.18 -12.23
N GLU A 321 -28.12 -22.31 -11.86
CA GLU A 321 -28.58 -23.35 -12.77
C GLU A 321 -30.03 -23.73 -12.47
N ALA A 322 -30.75 -24.20 -13.49
CA ALA A 322 -32.01 -24.88 -13.29
C ALA A 322 -31.75 -26.32 -12.84
N SER A 323 -32.33 -26.70 -11.71
CA SER A 323 -32.34 -28.08 -11.21
C SER A 323 -33.34 -28.93 -12.00
N ALA A 324 -33.17 -30.25 -11.98
CA ALA A 324 -33.98 -31.21 -12.74
C ALA A 324 -35.47 -31.22 -12.35
N ASP A 325 -35.80 -30.65 -11.19
CA ASP A 325 -37.15 -30.41 -10.67
C ASP A 325 -37.72 -29.03 -11.06
N GLY A 326 -37.01 -28.26 -11.88
CA GLY A 326 -37.41 -26.93 -12.35
C GLY A 326 -37.13 -25.79 -11.36
N GLN A 327 -36.49 -26.06 -10.22
CA GLN A 327 -36.10 -25.03 -9.25
C GLN A 327 -34.77 -24.35 -9.64
N VAL A 328 -34.61 -23.08 -9.29
CA VAL A 328 -33.37 -22.34 -9.54
C VAL A 328 -32.41 -22.54 -8.37
N ARG A 329 -31.19 -23.00 -8.65
CA ARG A 329 -30.16 -23.25 -7.63
C ARG A 329 -28.93 -22.39 -7.91
N ARG A 330 -28.40 -21.75 -6.87
CA ARG A 330 -27.11 -21.06 -6.95
C ARG A 330 -25.99 -22.10 -7.04
N LEU A 331 -25.11 -21.93 -8.01
CA LEU A 331 -23.93 -22.77 -8.17
C LEU A 331 -22.93 -22.51 -7.03
N PRO A 332 -22.40 -23.56 -6.39
CA PRO A 332 -21.39 -23.41 -5.35
C PRO A 332 -20.06 -22.89 -5.91
N ARG A 333 -19.80 -23.12 -7.20
CA ARG A 333 -18.67 -22.57 -7.95
C ARG A 333 -19.20 -22.02 -9.27
N PRO A 334 -19.02 -20.72 -9.53
CA PRO A 334 -19.38 -20.13 -10.80
C PRO A 334 -18.69 -20.84 -11.96
N LEU A 335 -19.46 -21.19 -12.99
CA LEU A 335 -18.93 -21.90 -14.15
C LEU A 335 -18.63 -20.92 -15.28
N PRO A 336 -17.50 -21.05 -15.99
CA PRO A 336 -17.26 -20.26 -17.19
C PRO A 336 -18.39 -20.49 -18.20
N PHE A 337 -19.12 -19.42 -18.52
CA PHE A 337 -20.14 -19.41 -19.56
C PHE A 337 -19.51 -18.98 -20.89
N MET A 338 -18.72 -17.90 -20.87
CA MET A 338 -17.95 -17.41 -22.02
C MET A 338 -16.66 -16.74 -21.57
N TRP A 339 -15.65 -16.77 -22.44
CA TRP A 339 -14.35 -16.15 -22.18
C TRP A 339 -14.28 -14.73 -22.73
N SER A 340 -13.53 -13.86 -22.05
CA SER A 340 -13.30 -12.48 -22.45
C SER A 340 -12.72 -12.38 -23.86
N ARG A 341 -11.89 -13.35 -24.28
CA ARG A 341 -11.32 -13.36 -25.64
C ARG A 341 -12.38 -13.51 -26.74
N ASP A 342 -13.50 -14.17 -26.42
CA ASP A 342 -14.59 -14.42 -27.36
C ASP A 342 -15.59 -13.27 -27.34
N CYS A 343 -15.86 -12.71 -26.16
CA CYS A 343 -16.80 -11.61 -25.97
C CYS A 343 -16.21 -10.23 -26.26
N PHE A 344 -14.93 -10.03 -25.95
CA PHE A 344 -14.22 -8.76 -26.00
C PHE A 344 -12.78 -8.92 -26.52
N PRO A 345 -12.59 -9.41 -27.76
CA PRO A 345 -11.26 -9.72 -28.31
C PRO A 345 -10.32 -8.50 -28.34
N ASP A 346 -10.87 -7.30 -28.46
CA ASP A 346 -10.11 -6.04 -28.55
C ASP A 346 -9.93 -5.33 -27.20
N LEU A 347 -10.43 -5.91 -26.10
CA LEU A 347 -10.28 -5.34 -24.76
C LEU A 347 -9.23 -6.11 -23.97
N SER A 348 -8.31 -5.36 -23.38
CA SER A 348 -7.34 -5.88 -22.41
C SER A 348 -7.56 -5.20 -21.07
N PRO A 349 -7.51 -5.94 -19.96
CA PRO A 349 -7.67 -5.34 -18.64
C PRO A 349 -6.53 -4.38 -18.34
N GLU A 350 -6.87 -3.27 -17.70
CA GLU A 350 -5.89 -2.36 -17.12
C GLU A 350 -5.23 -3.05 -15.92
N ARG A 351 -3.91 -2.92 -15.82
CA ARG A 351 -3.13 -3.53 -14.74
C ARG A 351 -2.60 -2.48 -13.80
N THR A 352 -2.85 -2.67 -12.53
CA THR A 352 -2.31 -1.81 -11.47
C THR A 352 -1.62 -2.68 -10.42
N PRO A 353 -0.51 -2.24 -9.81
CA PRO A 353 0.11 -3.01 -8.73
C PRO A 353 -0.86 -3.22 -7.56
N PHE A 354 -1.02 -4.47 -7.11
CA PHE A 354 -1.78 -4.79 -5.90
C PHE A 354 -0.84 -4.78 -4.71
N ILE A 355 -1.06 -3.83 -3.80
CA ILE A 355 -0.25 -3.69 -2.59
C ILE A 355 -0.90 -4.51 -1.48
N VAL A 356 -0.16 -5.50 -0.99
CA VAL A 356 -0.62 -6.34 0.12
C VAL A 356 -0.81 -5.48 1.38
N PRO A 357 -2.00 -5.54 2.01
CA PRO A 357 -2.28 -4.82 3.24
C PRO A 357 -1.33 -5.21 4.38
N THR A 358 -1.15 -4.32 5.33
CA THR A 358 -0.13 -4.51 6.36
C THR A 358 -0.50 -5.54 7.40
N GLY A 359 0.49 -6.28 7.90
CA GLY A 359 0.26 -7.52 8.65
C GLY A 359 -0.03 -8.71 7.74
N HIS A 360 -0.02 -8.50 6.42
CA HIS A 360 -0.27 -9.52 5.44
C HIS A 360 0.94 -9.78 4.55
N SER A 361 1.12 -11.07 4.24
CA SER A 361 2.29 -11.65 3.61
C SER A 361 1.85 -12.25 2.28
N THR A 362 2.69 -12.11 1.26
CA THR A 362 2.56 -12.83 0.00
C THR A 362 2.89 -14.32 0.13
N ARG A 363 3.33 -14.76 1.31
CA ARG A 363 3.62 -16.15 1.60
C ARG A 363 2.34 -16.98 1.73
N LEU A 364 2.39 -18.15 1.13
CA LEU A 364 1.43 -19.23 1.28
C LEU A 364 2.05 -20.22 2.27
N GLY A 365 1.30 -20.62 3.28
CA GLY A 365 1.77 -21.73 4.11
C GLY A 365 1.44 -23.07 3.49
N ALA A 366 1.65 -24.13 4.28
CA ALA A 366 1.71 -25.48 3.77
C ALA A 366 0.38 -25.93 3.13
N GLU A 367 -0.77 -25.65 3.76
CA GLU A 367 -2.08 -26.14 3.29
C GLU A 367 -2.38 -25.67 1.86
N ARG A 368 -2.23 -24.37 1.59
CA ARG A 368 -2.48 -23.80 0.25
C ARG A 368 -1.40 -24.19 -0.75
N THR A 369 -0.15 -24.29 -0.31
CA THR A 369 0.94 -24.70 -1.21
C THR A 369 0.77 -26.17 -1.62
N HIS A 370 0.28 -27.03 -0.73
CA HIS A 370 -0.08 -28.41 -1.04
C HIS A 370 -1.33 -28.52 -1.92
N ALA A 371 -2.31 -27.61 -1.80
CA ALA A 371 -3.51 -27.62 -2.64
C ALA A 371 -3.22 -27.38 -4.14
N LEU A 372 -2.05 -26.83 -4.48
CA LEU A 372 -1.57 -26.65 -5.87
C LEU A 372 -0.94 -27.92 -6.44
N LEU A 373 -0.79 -28.97 -5.62
CA LEU A 373 -0.19 -30.22 -6.03
C LEU A 373 -1.27 -31.22 -6.44
N PRO A 374 -0.99 -32.08 -7.45
CA PRO A 374 -1.90 -33.15 -7.81
C PRO A 374 -2.14 -34.07 -6.61
N ALA A 375 -3.39 -34.52 -6.47
CA ALA A 375 -3.77 -35.47 -5.44
C ALA A 375 -2.92 -36.75 -5.55
N GLY A 376 -2.40 -37.23 -4.41
CA GLY A 376 -1.61 -38.47 -4.34
C GLY A 376 -0.09 -38.30 -4.41
N LEU A 377 0.43 -37.07 -4.36
CA LEU A 377 1.83 -36.85 -3.99
C LEU A 377 2.06 -37.44 -2.58
N PRO A 378 3.10 -38.26 -2.37
CA PRO A 378 3.33 -38.88 -1.06
C PRO A 378 3.60 -37.81 -0.01
N ASP A 379 3.07 -37.99 1.21
CA ASP A 379 3.61 -37.39 2.43
C ASP A 379 5.03 -37.92 2.62
N ALA A 380 5.95 -37.37 1.85
CA ALA A 380 7.30 -37.86 1.81
C ALA A 380 7.96 -37.42 3.11
N LYS A 381 8.30 -38.40 3.96
CA LYS A 381 9.19 -38.19 5.13
C LYS A 381 10.45 -37.39 4.78
N ALA A 382 10.81 -37.36 3.50
CA ALA A 382 11.87 -36.56 2.92
C ALA A 382 11.62 -35.03 2.92
N ILE A 383 10.43 -34.52 3.22
CA ILE A 383 10.08 -33.09 3.24
C ILE A 383 9.94 -32.61 4.69
N ALA A 384 10.70 -31.59 5.07
CA ALA A 384 10.64 -30.96 6.38
C ALA A 384 9.63 -29.80 6.42
N TYR A 385 9.56 -28.99 5.36
CA TYR A 385 8.57 -27.92 5.20
C TYR A 385 8.36 -27.56 3.73
N VAL A 386 7.24 -26.92 3.43
CA VAL A 386 6.94 -26.34 2.12
C VAL A 386 6.31 -24.97 2.32
N GLU A 387 6.87 -23.95 1.68
CA GLU A 387 6.35 -22.58 1.69
C GLU A 387 6.20 -22.03 0.27
N GLY A 388 5.11 -21.33 0.00
CA GLY A 388 4.91 -20.59 -1.24
C GLY A 388 5.11 -19.09 -1.02
N ALA A 389 5.43 -18.34 -2.07
CA ALA A 389 5.47 -16.89 -2.08
C ALA A 389 5.01 -16.35 -3.44
N LEU A 390 4.02 -15.47 -3.41
CA LEU A 390 3.48 -14.80 -4.58
C LEU A 390 4.32 -13.58 -4.95
N GLY A 391 4.58 -13.42 -6.25
CA GLY A 391 5.32 -12.30 -6.85
C GLY A 391 4.44 -11.44 -7.74
N GLY A 392 4.86 -10.18 -7.90
CA GLY A 392 4.29 -9.21 -8.86
C GLY A 392 2.77 -9.14 -8.83
N LEU A 393 2.23 -8.94 -7.63
CA LEU A 393 0.79 -8.85 -7.43
C LEU A 393 0.21 -7.62 -8.14
N GLN A 394 -0.90 -7.83 -8.82
CA GLN A 394 -1.58 -6.82 -9.64
C GLN A 394 -3.10 -6.96 -9.50
N ILE A 395 -3.79 -5.84 -9.68
CA ILE A 395 -5.23 -5.79 -9.95
C ILE A 395 -5.36 -5.64 -11.46
N GLU A 396 -6.05 -6.59 -12.08
CA GLU A 396 -6.52 -6.50 -13.47
C GLU A 396 -7.98 -6.06 -13.46
N ALA A 397 -8.34 -5.00 -14.18
CA ALA A 397 -9.71 -4.50 -14.24
C ALA A 397 -10.16 -4.10 -15.65
N LEU A 398 -11.44 -4.32 -15.96
CA LEU A 398 -12.09 -3.78 -17.16
C LEU A 398 -13.17 -2.78 -16.74
N GLY A 399 -13.17 -1.61 -17.39
CA GLY A 399 -14.12 -0.56 -17.10
C GLY A 399 -15.55 -0.98 -17.46
N LYS A 400 -16.51 -0.74 -16.56
CA LYS A 400 -17.93 -1.10 -16.76
C LYS A 400 -18.51 -0.55 -18.07
N GLY A 401 -18.12 0.66 -18.47
CA GLY A 401 -18.56 1.26 -19.75
C GLY A 401 -17.95 0.58 -20.97
N GLN A 402 -16.74 0.01 -20.86
CA GLN A 402 -16.09 -0.72 -21.96
C GLN A 402 -16.80 -2.06 -22.21
N LEU A 403 -17.24 -2.73 -21.14
CA LEU A 403 -17.97 -4.00 -21.22
C LEU A 403 -19.38 -3.81 -21.80
N ALA A 404 -20.10 -2.75 -21.40
CA ALA A 404 -21.49 -2.53 -21.80
C ALA A 404 -21.68 -2.21 -23.30
N GLU A 405 -20.69 -1.59 -23.96
CA GLU A 405 -20.84 -1.05 -25.32
C GLU A 405 -20.16 -1.91 -26.41
N ARG A 406 -19.50 -3.02 -26.06
CA ARG A 406 -18.56 -3.71 -26.97
C ARG A 406 -18.69 -5.23 -27.02
N PHE A 407 -19.87 -5.78 -26.73
CA PHE A 407 -20.07 -7.22 -26.88
C PHE A 407 -19.92 -7.65 -28.34
N SER A 408 -19.14 -8.70 -28.58
CA SER A 408 -19.09 -9.37 -29.87
C SER A 408 -20.43 -10.01 -30.22
N THR A 409 -20.73 -10.15 -31.51
CA THR A 409 -21.94 -10.84 -31.99
C THR A 409 -22.02 -12.28 -31.48
N VAL A 410 -20.88 -12.98 -31.40
CA VAL A 410 -20.77 -14.33 -30.84
C VAL A 410 -21.30 -14.39 -29.41
N CYS A 411 -20.97 -13.39 -28.61
CA CYS A 411 -21.36 -13.28 -27.21
C CYS A 411 -22.83 -12.87 -27.04
N VAL A 412 -23.29 -11.91 -27.84
CA VAL A 412 -24.70 -11.52 -27.89
C VAL A 412 -25.58 -12.72 -28.27
N ASP A 413 -25.20 -13.48 -29.30
CA ASP A 413 -25.96 -14.63 -29.77
C ASP A 413 -26.02 -15.75 -28.72
N ALA A 414 -24.93 -15.97 -27.98
CA ALA A 414 -24.89 -16.94 -26.89
C ALA A 414 -25.83 -16.57 -25.75
N PHE A 415 -25.86 -15.29 -25.36
CA PHE A 415 -26.84 -14.79 -24.39
C PHE A 415 -28.26 -14.89 -24.90
N ALA A 416 -28.51 -14.50 -26.15
CA ALA A 416 -29.85 -14.59 -26.75
C ALA A 416 -30.38 -16.03 -26.71
N ARG A 417 -29.52 -17.02 -27.00
CA ARG A 417 -29.87 -18.45 -26.87
C ARG A 417 -30.16 -18.86 -25.44
N ALA A 418 -29.40 -18.38 -24.46
CA ALA A 418 -29.62 -18.67 -23.04
C ALA A 418 -30.98 -18.10 -22.55
N LEU A 419 -31.24 -16.83 -22.86
CA LEU A 419 -32.50 -16.17 -22.51
C LEU A 419 -33.71 -16.85 -23.17
N THR A 420 -33.57 -17.28 -24.43
CA THR A 420 -34.65 -18.00 -25.15
C THR A 420 -34.97 -19.36 -24.49
N ARG A 421 -34.00 -19.99 -23.82
CA ARG A 421 -34.22 -21.23 -23.04
C ARG A 421 -34.85 -20.98 -21.67
N GLY A 422 -35.11 -19.73 -21.31
CA GLY A 422 -35.71 -19.34 -20.04
C GLY A 422 -34.72 -18.98 -18.94
N ASP A 423 -33.42 -18.88 -19.24
CA ASP A 423 -32.44 -18.41 -18.26
C ASP A 423 -32.67 -16.93 -17.96
N ALA A 424 -32.53 -16.52 -16.71
CA ALA A 424 -32.62 -15.10 -16.36
C ALA A 424 -31.26 -14.40 -16.53
N PRO A 425 -31.22 -13.12 -16.93
CA PRO A 425 -29.98 -12.33 -17.00
C PRO A 425 -29.17 -12.33 -15.70
N ALA A 426 -29.86 -12.27 -14.55
CA ALA A 426 -29.27 -12.34 -13.22
C ALA A 426 -28.56 -13.68 -12.93
N TRP A 427 -28.77 -14.70 -13.76
CA TRP A 427 -28.06 -15.98 -13.61
C TRP A 427 -26.59 -15.88 -14.04
N TYR A 428 -26.22 -14.80 -14.70
CA TYR A 428 -24.90 -14.58 -15.26
C TYR A 428 -24.28 -13.33 -14.67
N ALA A 429 -22.96 -13.37 -14.51
CA ALA A 429 -22.18 -12.24 -14.07
C ALA A 429 -20.94 -12.05 -14.94
N THR A 430 -20.56 -10.79 -15.12
CA THR A 430 -19.35 -10.42 -15.84
C THR A 430 -18.27 -10.08 -14.83
N LEU A 431 -17.10 -10.73 -14.94
CA LEU A 431 -15.94 -10.41 -14.11
C LEU A 431 -15.43 -9.02 -14.50
N VAL A 432 -15.30 -8.14 -13.52
CA VAL A 432 -14.87 -6.75 -13.75
C VAL A 432 -13.47 -6.50 -13.22
N GLU A 433 -13.02 -7.30 -12.26
CA GLU A 433 -11.75 -7.12 -11.56
C GLU A 433 -11.22 -8.47 -11.08
N ALA A 434 -9.90 -8.65 -11.11
CA ALA A 434 -9.21 -9.82 -10.58
C ALA A 434 -7.91 -9.39 -9.91
N ILE A 435 -7.60 -9.98 -8.77
CA ILE A 435 -6.31 -9.85 -8.10
C ILE A 435 -5.45 -11.03 -8.55
N VAL A 436 -4.33 -10.72 -9.20
CA VAL A 436 -3.46 -11.70 -9.84
C VAL A 436 -2.03 -11.61 -9.34
N ALA A 437 -1.30 -12.72 -9.36
CA ALA A 437 0.15 -12.77 -9.24
C ALA A 437 0.78 -13.14 -10.59
N ASP A 438 1.99 -12.66 -10.85
CA ASP A 438 2.76 -12.96 -12.07
C ASP A 438 3.82 -14.05 -11.86
N ALA A 439 4.05 -14.43 -10.61
CA ALA A 439 4.97 -15.48 -10.23
C ALA A 439 4.53 -16.17 -8.93
N LEU A 440 4.88 -17.45 -8.84
CA LEU A 440 4.83 -18.24 -7.62
C LEU A 440 6.17 -18.91 -7.40
N ARG A 441 6.75 -18.64 -6.24
CA ARG A 441 7.96 -19.29 -5.74
C ARG A 441 7.56 -20.31 -4.69
N VAL A 442 7.99 -21.55 -4.83
CA VAL A 442 7.83 -22.60 -3.83
C VAL A 442 9.19 -23.00 -3.32
N GLU A 443 9.34 -23.00 -2.01
CA GLU A 443 10.51 -23.48 -1.30
C GLU A 443 10.17 -24.80 -0.61
N ILE A 444 11.00 -25.81 -0.86
CA ILE A 444 10.91 -27.14 -0.28
C ILE A 444 12.13 -27.32 0.62
N GLY A 445 11.91 -27.43 1.93
CA GLY A 445 12.93 -27.84 2.88
C GLY A 445 13.02 -29.36 2.95
N TRP A 446 14.20 -29.92 2.77
CA TRP A 446 14.43 -31.37 2.82
C TRP A 446 14.73 -31.85 4.23
N ALA A 447 14.18 -33.02 4.59
CA ALA A 447 14.53 -33.71 5.82
C ALA A 447 15.99 -34.20 5.78
N CYS A 448 16.64 -34.30 6.93
CA CYS A 448 18.08 -34.60 6.99
C CYS A 448 18.45 -36.02 6.56
N ASP A 449 17.48 -36.93 6.47
CA ASP A 449 17.61 -38.29 5.94
C ASP A 449 17.09 -38.44 4.50
N ALA A 450 16.68 -37.36 3.83
CA ALA A 450 16.18 -37.38 2.46
C ALA A 450 17.29 -37.76 1.45
N SER A 451 17.12 -38.89 0.77
CA SER A 451 18.06 -39.33 -0.26
C SER A 451 18.04 -38.38 -1.47
N SER A 452 19.13 -38.33 -2.23
CA SER A 452 19.20 -37.52 -3.47
C SER A 452 18.12 -37.93 -4.48
N ALA A 453 17.82 -39.22 -4.59
CA ALA A 453 16.79 -39.74 -5.50
C ALA A 453 15.37 -39.31 -5.09
N GLU A 454 15.08 -39.24 -3.79
CA GLU A 454 13.79 -38.74 -3.30
C GLU A 454 13.62 -37.25 -3.56
N ARG A 455 14.68 -36.46 -3.30
CA ARG A 455 14.69 -35.01 -3.55
C ARG A 455 14.48 -34.69 -5.03
N GLU A 456 15.15 -35.41 -5.92
CA GLU A 456 15.01 -35.23 -7.37
C GLU A 456 13.59 -35.57 -7.85
N ARG A 457 13.05 -36.73 -7.44
CA ARG A 457 11.69 -37.16 -7.80
C ARG A 457 10.63 -36.16 -7.33
N LEU A 458 10.74 -35.66 -6.10
CA LEU A 458 9.79 -34.71 -5.53
C LEU A 458 9.93 -33.33 -6.18
N THR A 459 11.15 -32.88 -6.46
CA THR A 459 11.40 -31.62 -7.18
C THR A 459 10.69 -31.61 -8.53
N GLU A 460 10.82 -32.69 -9.31
CA GLU A 460 10.20 -32.75 -10.64
C GLU A 460 8.67 -32.85 -10.54
N ALA A 461 8.13 -33.55 -9.54
CA ALA A 461 6.69 -33.61 -9.29
C ALA A 461 6.10 -32.22 -8.93
N PHE A 462 6.77 -31.46 -8.06
CA PHE A 462 6.37 -30.08 -7.74
C PHE A 462 6.47 -29.16 -8.95
N ARG A 463 7.54 -29.29 -9.74
CA ARG A 463 7.73 -28.49 -10.96
C ARG A 463 6.62 -28.75 -11.98
N ALA A 464 6.29 -30.02 -12.23
CA ALA A 464 5.21 -30.39 -13.16
C ALA A 464 3.84 -29.89 -12.66
N ALA A 465 3.58 -30.00 -11.36
CA ALA A 465 2.35 -29.50 -10.75
C ALA A 465 2.19 -27.98 -10.90
N LEU A 466 3.25 -27.22 -10.62
CA LEU A 466 3.25 -25.77 -10.75
C LEU A 466 3.05 -25.33 -12.20
N ALA A 467 3.68 -26.01 -13.16
CA ALA A 467 3.51 -25.73 -14.59
C ALA A 467 2.08 -26.01 -15.11
N ALA A 468 1.31 -26.87 -14.42
CA ALA A 468 -0.08 -27.12 -14.77
C ALA A 468 -1.06 -26.06 -14.24
N HIS A 469 -0.72 -25.39 -13.13
CA HIS A 469 -1.58 -24.38 -12.49
C HIS A 469 -1.24 -22.95 -12.90
N VAL A 470 0.03 -22.68 -13.19
CA VAL A 470 0.55 -21.38 -13.60
C VAL A 470 0.68 -21.36 -15.12
N GLU A 471 0.15 -20.34 -15.79
CA GLU A 471 0.27 -20.17 -17.25
C GLU A 471 1.71 -19.80 -17.67
N GLY A 472 2.68 -20.70 -17.45
CA GLY A 472 4.08 -20.52 -17.85
C GLY A 472 5.04 -21.54 -17.24
N PRO A 473 6.35 -21.45 -17.58
CA PRO A 473 7.32 -22.47 -17.21
C PRO A 473 7.67 -22.43 -15.72
N ALA A 474 7.76 -23.61 -15.10
CA ALA A 474 8.33 -23.80 -13.78
C ALA A 474 9.82 -24.19 -13.88
N THR A 475 10.67 -23.48 -13.16
CA THR A 475 12.14 -23.61 -13.18
C THR A 475 12.68 -23.78 -11.78
N VAL A 476 13.74 -24.59 -11.63
CA VAL A 476 14.43 -24.77 -10.35
C VAL A 476 15.48 -23.66 -10.23
N SER A 477 15.31 -22.74 -9.28
CA SER A 477 16.20 -21.58 -9.09
C SER A 477 17.29 -21.82 -8.05
N ALA A 478 17.08 -22.76 -7.14
CA ALA A 478 18.08 -23.28 -6.20
C ALA A 478 17.82 -24.75 -5.90
N ASN A 479 18.88 -25.55 -5.74
CA ASN A 479 18.77 -26.97 -5.41
C ASN A 479 20.03 -27.42 -4.67
N ASP A 480 19.89 -27.78 -3.40
CA ASP A 480 20.97 -28.31 -2.57
C ASP A 480 20.50 -29.42 -1.61
N ALA A 481 21.39 -29.84 -0.70
CA ALA A 481 21.14 -30.89 0.27
C ALA A 481 20.05 -30.56 1.30
N ARG A 482 19.74 -29.28 1.51
CA ARG A 482 18.84 -28.77 2.54
C ARG A 482 17.57 -28.17 1.95
N MET A 483 17.62 -27.59 0.75
CA MET A 483 16.47 -26.96 0.15
C MET A 483 16.45 -27.02 -1.37
N THR A 484 15.24 -26.98 -1.92
CA THR A 484 14.99 -26.73 -3.34
C THR A 484 14.00 -25.58 -3.50
N VAL A 485 14.29 -24.66 -4.42
CA VAL A 485 13.41 -23.55 -4.78
C VAL A 485 12.96 -23.71 -6.22
N ILE A 486 11.65 -23.68 -6.42
CA ILE A 486 11.01 -23.76 -7.73
C ILE A 486 10.26 -22.45 -7.96
N GLU A 487 10.54 -21.79 -9.07
CA GLU A 487 9.89 -20.55 -9.49
C GLU A 487 9.09 -20.81 -10.77
N ALA A 488 7.79 -20.59 -10.69
CA ALA A 488 6.88 -20.58 -11.82
C ALA A 488 6.52 -19.14 -12.15
N LYS A 489 6.79 -18.72 -13.40
CA LYS A 489 6.38 -17.41 -13.91
C LYS A 489 5.14 -17.59 -14.76
N GLY A 490 4.08 -16.88 -14.42
CA GLY A 490 2.82 -16.92 -15.14
C GLY A 490 1.67 -16.41 -14.28
N ARG A 491 0.53 -16.20 -14.92
CA ARG A 491 -0.62 -15.55 -14.30
C ARG A 491 -1.35 -16.51 -13.37
N ILE A 492 -1.61 -16.05 -12.15
CA ILE A 492 -2.32 -16.78 -11.09
C ILE A 492 -3.42 -15.87 -10.56
N VAL A 493 -4.67 -16.34 -10.48
CA VAL A 493 -5.77 -15.55 -9.92
C VAL A 493 -5.96 -15.90 -8.45
N LEU A 494 -5.92 -14.91 -7.58
CA LEU A 494 -6.14 -15.10 -6.14
C LEU A 494 -7.61 -14.93 -5.76
N GLY A 495 -8.27 -14.00 -6.43
CA GLY A 495 -9.68 -13.70 -6.26
C GLY A 495 -10.15 -12.71 -7.32
N TRP A 496 -11.47 -12.61 -7.49
CA TRP A 496 -12.09 -11.80 -8.52
C TRP A 496 -13.41 -11.21 -8.04
N ARG A 497 -13.82 -10.12 -8.66
CA ARG A 497 -15.11 -9.45 -8.44
C ARG A 497 -15.90 -9.51 -9.73
N ALA A 498 -17.15 -9.94 -9.62
CA ALA A 498 -18.08 -9.95 -10.74
C ALA A 498 -19.30 -9.11 -10.44
N ARG A 499 -19.94 -8.63 -11.50
CA ARG A 499 -21.20 -7.91 -11.44
C ARG A 499 -22.28 -8.74 -12.10
N GLU A 500 -23.40 -8.93 -11.42
CA GLU A 500 -24.58 -9.55 -12.00
C GLU A 500 -25.08 -8.72 -13.19
N ASN A 501 -25.44 -9.42 -14.26
CA ASN A 501 -25.96 -8.79 -15.46
C ASN A 501 -27.45 -8.50 -15.22
N THR A 502 -27.76 -7.26 -14.83
CA THR A 502 -29.13 -6.78 -14.70
C THR A 502 -29.58 -6.14 -16.00
N VAL A 503 -30.77 -6.46 -16.47
CA VAL A 503 -31.43 -5.69 -17.54
C VAL A 503 -31.78 -4.33 -16.96
N VAL A 504 -31.29 -3.26 -17.59
CA VAL A 504 -31.87 -1.93 -17.38
C VAL A 504 -33.11 -1.90 -18.24
N GLU A 505 -34.28 -1.84 -17.61
CA GLU A 505 -35.58 -1.71 -18.29
C GLU A 505 -35.66 -0.45 -19.16
#